data_AF-A0A0X9U1L3-F1
#
_entry.id   AF-A0A0X9U1L3-F1
#
_cell.length_a   1.000
_cell.length_b   1.000
_cell.length_c   1.000
_cell.angle_alpha   90.00
_cell.angle_beta   90.00
_cell.angle_gamma   90.00
#
_symmetry.space_group_name_H-M   'P 1'
#
loop_
_entity.id
_entity.type
_entity.pdbx_description
1 polymer ?
#
loop_
_entity_poly.entity_id
_entity_poly.type
_entity_poly.pdbx_seq_one_letter_code
_entity_poly.pdbx_strand_id
1 'polypeptide(L)'
;DCVLPRWHMHDFFHSFLIVFRILCGEWIETMWDCMEVAGQAMCLVVFMMVMVIGNLVVLNLFLALLLSSFSADNLTASDDDGE
;
A
#
# COMPACT_ATOMS: atom_id res chain seq x y z
N ASP A 1 -6.79 19.67 23.69
CA ASP A 1 -7.71 18.62 24.18
C ASP A 1 -7.05 17.27 24.13
N CYS A 2 -7.05 16.51 25.22
CA CYS A 2 -6.47 15.15 25.27
C CYS A 2 -7.42 14.14 24.60
N VAL A 3 -7.69 14.32 23.32
CA VAL A 3 -8.52 13.44 22.49
C VAL A 3 -7.66 12.73 21.47
N LEU A 4 -8.01 11.48 21.17
CA LEU A 4 -7.31 10.68 20.17
C LEU A 4 -7.45 11.33 18.79
N PRO A 5 -6.35 11.47 18.02
CA PRO A 5 -6.39 12.04 16.68
C PRO A 5 -7.15 11.10 15.73
N ARG A 6 -7.67 11.64 14.61
CA ARG A 6 -8.39 10.84 13.60
C ARG A 6 -7.60 9.63 13.09
N TRP A 7 -6.28 9.77 12.98
CA TRP A 7 -5.37 8.71 12.57
C TRP A 7 -4.56 8.25 13.79
N HIS A 8 -4.89 7.09 14.34
CA HIS A 8 -4.18 6.53 15.48
C HIS A 8 -4.02 5.00 15.37
N MET A 9 -3.05 4.44 16.10
CA MET A 9 -2.77 2.99 16.15
C MET A 9 -3.41 2.28 17.37
N HIS A 10 -4.43 2.87 18.01
CA HIS A 10 -5.00 2.34 19.25
C HIS A 10 -5.92 1.12 19.03
N ASP A 11 -6.66 1.06 17.92
CA ASP A 11 -7.49 -0.08 17.56
C ASP A 11 -7.13 -0.64 16.18
N PHE A 12 -7.61 -1.85 15.92
CA PHE A 12 -7.27 -2.60 14.72
C PHE A 12 -7.73 -1.90 13.43
N PHE A 13 -8.94 -1.34 13.41
CA PHE A 13 -9.48 -0.76 12.18
C PHE A 13 -8.76 0.53 11.81
N HIS A 14 -8.52 1.43 12.76
CA HIS A 14 -7.75 2.64 12.51
C HIS A 14 -6.29 2.34 12.16
N SER A 15 -5.69 1.31 12.77
CA SER A 15 -4.34 0.84 12.40
C SER A 15 -4.30 0.32 10.96
N PHE A 16 -5.30 -0.47 10.56
CA PHE A 16 -5.45 -0.94 9.18
C PHE A 16 -5.59 0.22 8.19
N LEU A 17 -6.40 1.23 8.51
CA LEU A 17 -6.56 2.42 7.66
C LEU A 17 -5.26 3.21 7.52
N ILE A 18 -4.41 3.27 8.55
CA ILE A 18 -3.08 3.89 8.44
C ILE A 18 -2.18 3.09 7.50
N VAL A 19 -2.17 1.75 7.62
CA VAL A 19 -1.39 0.91 6.68
C VAL A 19 -1.86 1.11 5.25
N PHE A 20 -3.17 1.14 5.01
CA PHE A 20 -3.73 1.46 3.71
C PHE A 20 -3.29 2.84 3.20
N ARG A 21 -3.36 3.87 4.06
CA ARG A 21 -2.90 5.23 3.76
C ARG A 21 -1.41 5.29 3.40
N ILE A 22 -0.56 4.49 4.06
CA ILE A 22 0.87 4.37 3.74
C ILE A 22 1.06 3.82 2.31
N LEU A 23 0.31 2.79 1.92
CA LEU A 23 0.37 2.21 0.56
C LEU A 23 -0.12 3.19 -0.52
N CYS A 24 -1.02 4.10 -0.18
CA CYS A 24 -1.44 5.20 -1.06
C CYS A 24 -0.39 6.33 -1.20
N GLY A 25 0.71 6.28 -0.43
CA GLY A 25 1.79 7.26 -0.47
C GLY A 25 1.72 8.36 0.59
N GLU A 26 0.71 8.38 1.45
CA GLU A 26 0.53 9.40 2.50
C GLU A 26 1.05 8.93 3.87
N TRP A 27 2.35 8.62 3.96
CA TRP A 27 2.97 8.03 5.14
C TRP A 27 3.73 9.03 6.04
N ILE A 28 4.14 10.18 5.49
CA ILE A 28 5.01 11.13 6.19
C ILE A 28 4.34 11.70 7.44
N GLU A 29 3.09 12.20 7.32
CA GLU A 29 2.36 12.80 8.45
C GLU A 29 2.17 11.81 9.61
N THR A 30 1.69 10.60 9.31
CA THR A 30 1.44 9.57 10.32
C THR A 30 2.74 9.02 10.92
N MET A 31 3.84 9.08 10.20
CA MET A 31 5.17 8.75 10.73
C MET A 31 5.65 9.78 11.74
N TRP A 32 5.50 11.08 11.46
CA TRP A 32 5.88 12.14 12.41
C TRP A 32 5.09 12.00 13.72
N ASP A 33 3.78 11.76 13.63
CA ASP A 33 2.93 11.52 14.80
C ASP A 33 3.40 10.29 15.60
N CYS A 34 3.81 9.22 14.92
CA CYS A 34 4.38 8.03 15.58
C CYS A 34 5.70 8.37 16.30
N MET A 35 6.61 9.09 15.64
CA MET A 35 7.94 9.39 16.18
C MET A 35 7.87 10.21 17.47
N GLU A 36 6.87 11.09 17.59
CA GLU A 36 6.62 11.89 18.79
C GLU A 36 6.13 11.04 19.98
N VAL A 37 5.39 9.94 19.72
CA VAL A 37 4.75 9.14 20.78
C VAL A 37 5.55 7.87 21.13
N ALA A 38 6.15 7.20 20.16
CA ALA A 38 6.76 5.88 20.31
C ALA A 38 8.28 5.87 20.01
N GLY A 39 8.84 7.00 19.59
CA GLY A 39 10.27 7.17 19.32
C GLY A 39 10.68 6.88 17.88
N GLN A 40 11.80 7.49 17.48
CA GLN A 40 12.22 7.57 16.07
C GLN A 40 12.56 6.22 15.45
N ALA A 41 13.39 5.42 16.13
CA ALA A 41 13.92 4.18 15.55
C ALA A 41 12.83 3.16 15.23
N MET A 42 11.89 2.91 16.16
CA MET A 42 10.82 1.94 15.95
C MET A 42 9.85 2.37 14.85
N CYS A 43 9.41 3.64 14.87
CA CYS A 43 8.49 4.16 13.85
C CYS A 43 9.12 4.12 12.45
N LEU A 44 10.39 4.54 12.30
CA LEU A 44 11.09 4.48 11.03
C LEU A 44 11.20 3.05 10.50
N VAL A 45 11.60 2.09 11.35
CA VAL A 45 11.75 0.69 10.93
C VAL A 45 10.42 0.11 10.47
N VAL A 46 9.33 0.32 11.22
CA VAL A 46 8.01 -0.19 10.86
C VAL A 46 7.49 0.44 9.57
N PHE A 47 7.53 1.77 9.46
CA PHE A 47 6.98 2.48 8.30
C PHE A 47 7.77 2.17 7.02
N MET A 48 9.11 2.15 7.10
CA MET A 48 9.94 1.78 5.94
C MET A 48 9.72 0.34 5.52
N MET A 49 9.60 -0.60 6.48
CA MET A 49 9.32 -2.00 6.16
C MET A 49 7.95 -2.16 5.48
N VAL A 50 6.90 -1.52 6.02
CA VAL A 50 5.54 -1.56 5.43
C VAL A 50 5.54 -0.95 4.04
N MET A 51 6.22 0.17 3.83
CA MET A 51 6.29 0.81 2.52
C MET A 51 7.01 -0.08 1.50
N VAL A 52 8.19 -0.60 1.83
CA VAL A 52 8.99 -1.40 0.88
C VAL A 52 8.26 -2.70 0.54
N ILE A 53 7.83 -3.46 1.56
CA ILE A 53 7.16 -4.75 1.34
C ILE A 53 5.80 -4.53 0.68
N GLY A 54 5.02 -3.58 1.19
CA GLY A 54 3.69 -3.30 0.69
C GLY A 54 3.68 -2.84 -0.76
N ASN A 55 4.52 -1.86 -1.12
CA ASN A 55 4.60 -1.38 -2.50
C ASN A 55 5.17 -2.44 -3.44
N LEU A 56 6.12 -3.28 -2.99
CA LEU A 56 6.60 -4.39 -3.78
C LEU A 56 5.46 -5.38 -4.10
N VAL A 57 4.63 -5.72 -3.11
CA VAL A 57 3.47 -6.60 -3.31
C VAL A 57 2.43 -5.95 -4.24
N VAL A 58 2.08 -4.69 -4.01
CA VAL A 58 1.12 -3.94 -4.84
C VAL A 58 1.60 -3.85 -6.28
N LEU A 59 2.89 -3.54 -6.49
CA LEU A 59 3.49 -3.44 -7.82
C LEU A 59 3.48 -4.79 -8.53
N ASN A 60 3.89 -5.87 -7.86
CA ASN A 60 3.89 -7.19 -8.48
C ASN A 60 2.47 -7.66 -8.84
N LEU A 61 1.49 -7.37 -7.97
CA LEU A 61 0.09 -7.67 -8.27
C LEU A 61 -0.40 -6.87 -9.49
N PHE A 62 -0.08 -5.58 -9.55
CA PHE A 62 -0.44 -4.72 -10.68
C PHE A 62 0.18 -5.22 -11.99
N LEU A 63 1.48 -5.54 -11.98
CA LEU A 63 2.17 -6.10 -13.15
C LEU A 63 1.57 -7.44 -13.59
N ALA A 64 1.26 -8.33 -12.65
CA ALA A 64 0.65 -9.62 -12.97
C ALA A 64 -0.73 -9.45 -13.64
N LEU A 65 -1.56 -8.53 -13.14
CA LEU A 65 -2.86 -8.22 -13.73
C LEU A 65 -2.72 -7.62 -15.13
N LEU A 66 -1.78 -6.68 -15.34
CA LEU A 66 -1.51 -6.11 -16.66
C LEU A 66 -1.03 -7.17 -17.67
N LEU A 67 -0.10 -8.03 -17.28
CA LEU A 67 0.41 -9.11 -18.12
C LEU A 67 -0.70 -10.10 -18.50
N SER A 68 -1.58 -10.43 -17.56
CA SER A 68 -2.75 -11.27 -17.83
C SER A 68 -3.74 -10.61 -18.80
N SER A 69 -3.96 -9.30 -18.67
CA SER A 69 -4.85 -8.55 -19.58
C SER A 69 -4.31 -8.50 -21.00
N PHE A 70 -3.02 -8.18 -21.20
CA PHE A 70 -2.43 -8.11 -22.54
C PHE A 70 -2.28 -9.48 -23.20
N SER A 71 -2.09 -10.54 -22.40
CA SER A 71 -2.08 -11.91 -22.94
C SER A 71 -3.47 -12.32 -23.42
N ALA A 72 -4.54 -11.90 -22.73
CA ALA A 72 -5.91 -12.16 -23.15
C ALA A 72 -6.28 -11.42 -24.46
N ASP A 73 -5.85 -10.16 -24.63
CA ASP A 73 -6.15 -9.37 -25.83
C ASP A 73 -5.41 -9.86 -27.10
N ASN A 74 -4.21 -10.45 -26.98
CA ASN A 74 -3.50 -11.02 -28.13
C ASN A 74 -4.14 -12.32 -28.65
N LEU A 75 -4.85 -13.07 -27.80
CA LEU A 75 -5.57 -14.29 -28.20
C LEU A 75 -6.85 -13.97 -28.98
N THR A 76 -7.52 -12.84 -28.71
CA THR A 76 -8.73 -12.45 -29.45
C THR A 76 -8.44 -11.86 -30.83
N ALA A 77 -7.22 -11.37 -31.09
CA ALA A 77 -6.83 -10.86 -32.41
C ALA A 77 -6.35 -11.97 -33.38
N SER A 78 -6.19 -13.21 -32.90
CA SER A 78 -5.62 -14.30 -33.69
C SER A 78 -6.67 -15.25 -34.31
N ASP A 79 -7.97 -15.02 -34.05
CA ASP A 79 -9.07 -15.90 -34.47
C ASP A 79 -9.95 -15.35 -35.63
N ASP A 80 -9.54 -14.26 -36.31
CA ASP A 80 -10.32 -13.65 -37.44
C ASP A 80 -9.64 -13.76 -38.83
N ASP A 81 -8.43 -14.35 -38.94
CA ASP A 81 -7.74 -14.55 -40.23
C ASP A 81 -7.77 -16.03 -40.67
N GLY A 82 -8.96 -16.62 -40.72
CA GLY A 82 -9.14 -18.05 -40.94
C GLY A 82 -10.47 -18.51 -41.53
N GLU A 83 -11.16 -17.70 -42.33
CA GLU A 83 -12.20 -18.18 -43.27
C GLU A 83 -12.29 -17.32 -44.54
#